data_AF-A0A2G5QTT8-F1
#
_entry.id   AF-A0A2G5QTT8-F1
#
_cell.length_a   1.000
_cell.length_b   1.000
_cell.length_c   1.000
_cell.angle_alpha   90.00
_cell.angle_beta   90.00
_cell.angle_gamma   90.00
#
_symmetry.space_group_name_H-M   'P 1'
#
loop_
_entity.id
_entity.type
_entity.pdbx_description
1 polymer ?
#
loop_
_entity_poly.entity_id
_entity_poly.type
_entity_poly.pdbx_seq_one_letter_code
_entity_poly.pdbx_strand_id
1 'polypeptide(L)'
;MRKFIMSLTTVASLSLAAVPVLGLTQAANAAEREPVATVSFADLDLSSPSQAAIFKARISTAGDALCRAKQRSSEGLNTSLGACVADVHREVNAQLPKQQRKALAFAARSNAVELAAK
;
A
#
# COMPACT_ATOMS: atom_id res chain seq x y z
N MET A 1 -3.47 34.47 35.74
CA MET A 1 -4.12 33.17 35.94
C MET A 1 -5.22 32.98 34.89
N ARG A 2 -5.28 31.79 34.28
CA ARG A 2 -6.31 31.27 33.36
C ARG A 2 -6.25 31.86 31.94
N LYS A 3 -6.40 31.09 30.85
CA LYS A 3 -6.55 29.64 30.63
C LYS A 3 -6.22 29.43 29.14
N PHE A 4 -5.39 28.44 28.82
CA PHE A 4 -5.21 27.96 27.45
C PHE A 4 -6.47 27.21 27.03
N ILE A 5 -7.12 27.64 25.95
CA ILE A 5 -8.14 26.84 25.27
C ILE A 5 -7.65 26.66 23.83
N MET A 6 -7.15 25.45 23.56
CA MET A 6 -6.93 24.95 22.21
C MET A 6 -8.24 24.98 21.43
N SER A 7 -8.21 25.53 20.23
CA SER A 7 -9.19 25.24 19.18
C SER A 7 -8.42 25.05 17.89
N LEU A 8 -8.11 23.79 17.59
CA LEU A 8 -7.62 23.36 16.29
C LEU A 8 -8.84 23.16 15.40
N THR A 9 -9.20 24.18 14.64
CA THR A 9 -10.15 24.05 13.53
C THR A 9 -9.36 23.67 12.28
N THR A 10 -9.45 22.40 11.93
CA THR A 10 -9.06 21.84 10.64
C THR A 10 -9.98 22.36 9.54
N VAL A 11 -9.43 22.97 8.48
CA VAL A 11 -10.13 23.11 7.20
C VAL A 11 -9.16 22.84 6.06
N ALA A 12 -9.58 21.92 5.20
CA ALA A 12 -8.86 21.41 4.05
C ALA A 12 -8.85 22.42 2.89
N SER A 13 -7.68 22.63 2.30
CA SER A 13 -7.55 23.21 0.97
C SER A 13 -6.84 22.19 0.08
N LEU A 14 -7.65 21.41 -0.66
CA LEU A 14 -7.21 20.55 -1.75
C LEU A 14 -6.72 21.42 -2.92
N SER A 15 -5.41 21.54 -3.06
CA SER A 15 -4.81 22.06 -4.29
C SER A 15 -4.78 20.94 -5.33
N LEU A 16 -5.49 21.16 -6.44
CA LEU A 16 -5.43 20.35 -7.65
C LEU A 16 -3.98 20.27 -8.13
N ALA A 17 -3.38 19.08 -8.07
CA ALA A 17 -2.13 18.78 -8.77
C ALA A 17 -2.46 17.99 -10.04
N ALA A 18 -2.05 18.57 -11.17
CA ALA A 18 -2.20 18.03 -12.51
C ALA A 18 -1.79 16.56 -12.58
N VAL A 19 -2.77 15.69 -12.86
CA VAL A 19 -2.51 14.32 -13.29
C VAL A 19 -2.08 14.43 -14.76
N PRO A 20 -0.85 14.04 -15.13
CA PRO A 20 -0.56 13.80 -16.53
C PRO A 20 -1.38 12.57 -16.90
N VAL A 21 -2.52 12.81 -17.55
CA VAL A 21 -3.29 11.79 -18.24
C VAL A 21 -2.40 11.33 -19.40
N LEU A 22 -1.56 10.34 -19.14
CA LEU A 22 -1.06 9.46 -20.19
C LEU A 22 -2.25 8.62 -20.62
N GLY A 23 -3.04 9.21 -21.52
CA GLY A 23 -4.14 8.52 -22.17
C GLY A 23 -3.59 7.33 -22.93
N LEU A 24 -4.03 6.14 -22.55
CA LEU A 24 -4.28 5.07 -23.50
C LEU A 24 -5.65 4.52 -23.15
N THR A 25 -6.62 5.09 -23.85
CA THR A 25 -7.88 4.49 -24.30
C THR A 25 -8.20 3.13 -23.70
N GLN A 26 -9.40 3.02 -23.12
CA GLN A 26 -10.06 1.74 -22.89
C GLN A 26 -10.05 0.92 -24.19
N ALA A 27 -9.07 0.05 -24.32
CA ALA A 27 -9.11 -1.05 -25.25
C ALA A 27 -9.90 -2.13 -24.54
N ALA A 28 -11.21 -2.14 -24.78
CA ALA A 28 -12.04 -3.33 -24.71
C ALA A 28 -11.44 -4.36 -25.67
N ASN A 29 -10.37 -5.04 -25.25
CA ASN A 29 -9.75 -6.11 -26.02
C ASN A 29 -9.41 -7.22 -25.04
N ALA A 30 -10.12 -8.32 -25.26
CA ALA A 30 -9.87 -9.65 -24.76
C ALA A 30 -8.44 -10.09 -25.09
N ALA A 31 -7.49 -9.68 -24.26
CA ALA A 31 -6.30 -10.44 -23.97
C ALA A 31 -6.38 -10.73 -22.49
N GLU A 32 -6.13 -11.98 -22.11
CA GLU A 32 -5.99 -12.46 -20.75
C GLU A 32 -4.85 -11.69 -20.07
N ARG A 33 -5.12 -10.44 -19.69
CA ARG A 33 -4.16 -9.60 -18.98
C ARG A 33 -4.09 -10.20 -17.60
N GLU A 34 -2.94 -10.82 -17.31
CA GLU A 34 -2.61 -11.23 -15.96
C GLU A 34 -3.06 -10.12 -14.99
N PRO A 35 -3.80 -10.46 -13.94
CA PRO A 35 -4.34 -9.44 -13.05
C PRO A 35 -3.18 -8.59 -12.51
N VAL A 36 -3.21 -7.29 -12.76
CA VAL A 36 -2.20 -6.33 -12.29
C VAL A 36 -2.81 -5.52 -11.15
N ALA A 37 -2.15 -5.53 -9.99
CA ALA A 37 -2.53 -4.71 -8.84
C ALA A 37 -1.52 -3.57 -8.64
N THR A 38 -2.00 -2.33 -8.62
CA THR A 38 -1.18 -1.14 -8.37
C THR A 38 -1.39 -0.65 -6.94
N VAL A 39 -0.30 -0.45 -6.19
CA VAL A 39 -0.33 0.08 -4.82
C VAL A 39 0.43 1.40 -4.78
N SER A 40 -0.29 2.51 -4.54
CA SER A 40 0.35 3.82 -4.31
C SER A 40 0.93 3.92 -2.90
N PHE A 41 2.16 4.43 -2.84
CA PHE A 41 2.84 4.82 -1.60
C PHE A 41 3.25 6.30 -1.59
N ALA A 42 3.03 7.05 -2.67
CA ALA A 42 3.49 8.44 -2.79
C ALA A 42 2.80 9.38 -1.80
N ASP A 43 1.60 9.01 -1.34
CA ASP A 43 0.80 9.74 -0.36
C ASP A 43 1.15 9.38 1.11
N LEU A 44 2.05 8.42 1.33
CA LEU A 44 2.37 7.89 2.65
C LEU A 44 3.83 8.17 3.03
N ASP A 45 4.04 8.63 4.26
CA ASP A 45 5.37 8.63 4.87
C ASP A 45 5.66 7.25 5.47
N LEU A 46 6.45 6.45 4.75
CA LEU A 46 6.82 5.09 5.17
C LEU A 46 7.79 5.05 6.37
N SER A 47 8.31 6.20 6.81
CA SER A 47 9.09 6.29 8.05
C SER A 47 8.22 6.36 9.30
N SER A 48 6.94 6.75 9.14
CA SER A 48 5.95 6.79 10.22
C SER A 48 5.34 5.40 10.46
N PRO A 49 5.39 4.85 11.69
CA PRO A 49 4.82 3.54 12.04
C PRO A 49 3.34 3.37 11.66
N SER A 50 2.53 4.41 11.82
CA SER A 50 1.10 4.40 11.53
C SER A 50 0.82 4.40 10.02
N GLN A 51 1.54 5.20 9.24
CA GLN A 51 1.37 5.26 7.80
C GLN A 51 1.99 4.04 7.10
N ALA A 52 3.09 3.49 7.63
CA ALA A 52 3.64 2.20 7.21
C ALA A 52 2.62 1.06 7.40
N ALA A 53 1.84 1.07 8.48
CA ALA A 53 0.77 0.11 8.70
C ALA A 53 -0.36 0.25 7.65
N ILE A 54 -0.72 1.48 7.26
CA ILE A 54 -1.67 1.74 6.18
C ILE A 54 -1.13 1.18 4.85
N PHE A 55 0.13 1.44 4.52
CA PHE A 55 0.75 0.90 3.31
C PHE A 55 0.72 -0.63 3.30
N LYS A 56 1.08 -1.27 4.42
CA LYS A 56 1.01 -2.74 4.55
C LYS A 56 -0.42 -3.26 4.37
N ALA A 57 -1.42 -2.57 4.92
CA ALA A 57 -2.83 -2.94 4.74
C ALA A 57 -3.25 -2.85 3.27
N ARG A 58 -2.83 -1.80 2.55
CA ARG A 58 -3.08 -1.66 1.11
C ARG A 58 -2.47 -2.80 0.30
N ILE A 59 -1.23 -3.20 0.61
CA ILE A 59 -0.59 -4.36 -0.03
C ILE A 59 -1.39 -5.63 0.25
N SER A 60 -1.82 -5.87 1.50
CA SER A 60 -2.61 -7.05 1.83
C SER A 60 -3.95 -7.09 1.10
N THR A 61 -4.68 -5.97 1.04
CA THR A 61 -5.95 -5.88 0.31
C THR A 61 -5.77 -6.09 -1.19
N ALA A 62 -4.77 -5.41 -1.79
CA ALA A 62 -4.47 -5.56 -3.22
C ALA A 62 -3.98 -6.97 -3.56
N GLY A 63 -3.13 -7.56 -2.71
CA GLY A 63 -2.61 -8.91 -2.85
C GLY A 63 -3.70 -9.97 -2.70
N ASP A 64 -4.60 -9.85 -1.74
CA ASP A 64 -5.74 -10.76 -1.60
C ASP A 64 -6.67 -10.69 -2.81
N ALA A 65 -6.99 -9.48 -3.29
CA ALA A 65 -7.79 -9.30 -4.50
C ALA A 65 -7.12 -9.92 -5.74
N LEU A 66 -5.81 -9.68 -5.91
CA LEU A 66 -4.99 -10.23 -6.98
C LEU A 66 -4.94 -11.77 -6.93
N CYS A 67 -4.61 -12.33 -5.78
CA CYS A 67 -4.50 -13.77 -5.60
C CYS A 67 -5.84 -14.46 -5.74
N ARG A 68 -6.95 -13.85 -5.29
CA ARG A 68 -8.30 -14.40 -5.56
C ARG A 68 -8.71 -14.27 -7.02
N ALA A 69 -8.28 -13.24 -7.72
CA ALA A 69 -8.52 -13.13 -9.16
C ALA A 69 -7.78 -14.24 -9.92
N LYS A 70 -6.50 -14.46 -9.61
CA LYS A 70 -5.70 -15.57 -10.17
C LYS A 70 -6.24 -16.94 -9.75
N GLN A 71 -6.80 -17.09 -8.55
CA GLN A 71 -7.42 -18.35 -8.13
C GLN A 71 -8.64 -18.71 -9.00
N ARG A 72 -9.37 -17.69 -9.48
CA ARG A 72 -10.54 -17.86 -10.33
C ARG A 72 -10.21 -17.89 -11.83
N SER A 73 -8.96 -17.65 -12.23
CA SER A 73 -8.56 -17.75 -13.62
C SER A 73 -8.40 -19.22 -14.04
N SER A 74 -8.34 -19.47 -15.34
CA SER A 74 -8.11 -20.79 -15.94
C SER A 74 -6.78 -21.42 -15.50
N GLU A 75 -5.76 -20.61 -15.23
CA GLU A 75 -4.46 -21.05 -14.71
C GLU A 75 -4.49 -21.44 -13.23
N GLY A 76 -5.41 -20.87 -12.46
CA GLY A 76 -5.53 -21.09 -11.02
C GLY A 76 -4.33 -20.60 -10.21
N LEU A 77 -4.27 -21.02 -8.94
CA LEU A 77 -3.15 -20.74 -8.04
C LEU A 77 -2.26 -21.98 -7.91
N ASN A 78 -0.96 -21.83 -8.18
CA ASN A 78 0.04 -22.88 -7.95
C ASN A 78 0.41 -23.06 -6.46
N THR A 79 -0.01 -22.12 -5.60
CA THR A 79 0.31 -22.08 -4.16
C THR A 79 -0.95 -21.82 -3.34
N SER A 80 -0.87 -21.88 -2.00
CA SER A 80 -1.99 -21.46 -1.16
C SER A 80 -2.24 -19.96 -1.27
N LEU A 81 -3.47 -19.51 -1.00
CA LEU A 81 -3.81 -18.08 -1.04
C LEU A 81 -2.89 -17.24 -0.13
N GLY A 82 -2.57 -17.76 1.06
CA GLY A 82 -1.64 -17.11 1.99
C GLY A 82 -0.21 -17.01 1.44
N ALA A 83 0.28 -18.05 0.76
CA ALA A 83 1.58 -18.03 0.11
C ALA A 83 1.61 -17.00 -1.04
N CYS A 84 0.58 -16.96 -1.88
CA CYS A 84 0.47 -15.96 -2.94
C CYS A 84 0.51 -14.52 -2.39
N VAL A 85 -0.25 -14.23 -1.32
CA VAL A 85 -0.22 -12.90 -0.71
C VAL A 85 1.17 -12.61 -0.12
N ALA A 86 1.82 -13.58 0.52
CA ALA A 86 3.20 -13.41 1.01
C ALA A 86 4.20 -13.14 -0.13
N ASP A 87 4.00 -13.73 -1.31
CA ASP A 87 4.82 -13.49 -2.49
C ASP A 87 4.63 -12.05 -3.01
N VAL A 88 3.39 -11.56 -3.05
CA VAL A 88 3.08 -10.16 -3.37
C VAL A 88 3.79 -9.20 -2.41
N HIS A 89 3.79 -9.49 -1.10
CA HIS A 89 4.53 -8.68 -0.12
C HIS A 89 6.04 -8.64 -0.41
N ARG A 90 6.64 -9.77 -0.80
CA ARG A 90 8.07 -9.83 -1.14
C ARG A 90 8.37 -9.06 -2.42
N GLU A 91 7.52 -9.19 -3.43
CA GLU A 91 7.65 -8.50 -4.71
C GLU A 91 7.54 -6.98 -4.54
N VAL A 92 6.53 -6.50 -3.82
CA VAL A 92 6.39 -5.06 -3.52
C VAL A 92 7.63 -4.54 -2.79
N ASN A 93 8.15 -5.27 -1.80
CA ASN A 93 9.37 -4.87 -1.11
C ASN A 93 10.61 -4.89 -2.03
N ALA A 94 10.66 -5.74 -3.06
CA ALA A 94 11.73 -5.74 -4.05
C ALA A 94 11.65 -4.53 -4.99
N GLN A 95 10.44 -4.11 -5.37
CA GLN A 95 10.21 -2.97 -6.26
C GLN A 95 10.36 -1.60 -5.56
N LEU A 96 10.26 -1.54 -4.23
CA LEU A 96 10.45 -0.31 -3.49
C LEU A 96 11.89 0.24 -3.63
N PRO A 97 12.06 1.57 -3.79
CA PRO A 97 13.37 2.21 -3.75
C PRO A 97 14.11 1.89 -2.44
N LYS A 98 15.45 1.77 -2.50
CA LYS A 98 16.28 1.39 -1.34
C LYS A 98 16.02 2.26 -0.10
N GLN A 99 15.78 3.55 -0.28
CA GLN A 99 15.48 4.48 0.82
C GLN A 99 14.13 4.14 1.48
N GLN A 100 13.10 3.86 0.68
CA GLN A 100 11.77 3.52 1.18
C GLN A 100 11.73 2.19 1.92
N ARG A 101 12.50 1.20 1.46
CA ARG A 101 12.67 -0.08 2.19
C ARG A 101 13.31 0.13 3.57
N LYS A 102 14.29 1.04 3.67
CA LYS A 102 14.93 1.38 4.96
C LYS A 102 13.95 2.08 5.90
N ALA A 103 13.19 3.04 5.38
CA ALA A 103 12.15 3.74 6.14
C ALA A 103 11.10 2.74 6.69
N LEU A 104 10.59 1.85 5.82
CA LEU A 104 9.63 0.83 6.20
C LEU A 104 10.19 -0.15 7.25
N ALA A 105 11.45 -0.57 7.12
CA ALA A 105 12.12 -1.43 8.09
C ALA A 105 12.32 -0.75 9.46
N PHE A 106 12.60 0.56 9.46
CA PHE A 106 12.69 1.34 10.69
C PHE A 106 11.32 1.44 11.38
N ALA A 107 10.28 1.83 10.64
CA ALA A 107 8.91 1.91 11.13
C ALA A 107 8.39 0.58 11.71
N ALA A 108 8.76 -0.55 11.10
CA ALA A 108 8.41 -1.88 11.62
C ALA A 108 9.07 -2.19 12.98
N ARG A 109 10.31 -1.75 13.20
CA ARG A 109 11.02 -1.93 14.46
C ARG A 109 10.43 -1.08 15.58
N SER A 110 10.06 0.17 15.28
CA SER A 110 9.43 1.06 16.26
C SER A 110 8.10 0.51 16.77
N ASN A 111 7.25 -0.04 15.87
CA ASN A 111 6.02 -0.74 16.28
C ASN A 111 6.30 -1.95 17.18
N ALA A 112 7.34 -2.74 16.87
CA ALA A 112 7.68 -3.91 17.67
C ALA A 112 8.12 -3.53 19.09
N VAL A 113 8.85 -2.41 19.24
CA VAL A 113 9.24 -1.90 20.56
C VAL A 113 8.03 -1.38 21.35
N GLU A 114 7.10 -0.68 20.70
CA GLU A 114 5.88 -0.18 21.36
C GLU A 114 4.99 -1.34 21.86
N LEU A 115 4.84 -2.40 21.08
CA LEU A 115 4.10 -3.60 21.47
C LEU A 115 4.79 -4.40 22.59
N ALA A 116 6.12 -4.43 22.63
CA ALA A 116 6.88 -5.10 23.68
C ALA A 116 6.94 -4.30 24.99
N ALA A 117 6.66 -2.99 24.94
CA ALA A 117 6.61 -2.11 26.10
C ALA A 117 5.23 -2.06 26.79
N LYS A 118 4.25 -2.82 26.26
CA LYS A 118 2.87 -2.88 26.74
C LYS A 118 2.57 -4.23 27.39
#